data_AF-A0A850BKY1-F1
#
_entry.id   AF-A0A850BKY1-F1
#
_cell.length_a   1.000
_cell.length_b   1.000
_cell.length_c   1.000
_cell.angle_alpha   90.00
_cell.angle_beta   90.00
_cell.angle_gamma   90.00
#
_symmetry.space_group_name_H-M   'P 1'
#
loop_
_entity.id
_entity.type
_entity.pdbx_description
1 polymer ?
#
loop_
_entity_poly.entity_id
_entity_poly.type
_entity_poly.pdbx_seq_one_letter_code
_entity_poly.pdbx_strand_id
1 'polypeptide(L)'
;MTPAAAEASRVHAGSVLFPSDTFAHRHIGPSPADIDAMLGAIGCSSLVQLMDETVPSAIRLRRPLKIEPDAGRPLGESEVLDRLKAMAGRNKVLKSHIGMGYFGTITPGVILRNILENPGWYTQYTPYQAEISQGRLEALLNFQTMVSDLTGLPLAGASLLDEGTAAAEAMAMCHNHDDARRRHRPLERRELFERTDADIMIEPVHFGRIARDALRAHLEDKDALTILGRARLHNPPRHEHGAHERGNRHDDDGQAGGDIVRPAFS
;
A
#
# COMPACT_ATOMS: atom_id res chain seq x y z
N MET A 1 -15.51 36.51 6.99
CA MET A 1 -16.35 35.90 5.92
C MET A 1 -16.83 37.05 5.07
N THR A 2 -16.62 37.05 3.76
CA THR A 2 -17.38 37.99 2.91
C THR A 2 -18.87 37.69 3.13
N PRO A 3 -19.73 38.72 3.25
CA PRO A 3 -21.15 38.54 3.59
C PRO A 3 -21.85 37.51 2.70
N ALA A 4 -21.46 37.42 1.43
CA ALA A 4 -22.05 36.54 0.42
C ALA A 4 -21.99 35.02 0.72
N ALA A 5 -20.98 34.53 1.45
CA ALA A 5 -20.88 33.09 1.77
C ALA A 5 -21.74 32.69 2.99
N ALA A 6 -21.91 33.61 3.94
CA ALA A 6 -22.88 33.47 5.03
C ALA A 6 -24.32 33.59 4.48
N GLU A 7 -24.50 34.43 3.46
CA GLU A 7 -25.77 34.68 2.79
C GLU A 7 -26.22 33.48 1.94
N ALA A 8 -25.32 32.83 1.19
CA ALA A 8 -25.64 31.60 0.45
C ALA A 8 -26.04 30.42 1.37
N SER A 9 -25.43 30.31 2.55
CA SER A 9 -25.81 29.32 3.57
C SER A 9 -27.17 29.65 4.22
N ARG A 10 -27.48 30.94 4.42
CA ARG A 10 -28.76 31.40 4.98
C ARG A 10 -29.93 31.40 3.99
N VAL A 11 -29.68 31.54 2.70
CA VAL A 11 -30.73 31.52 1.64
C VAL A 11 -31.25 30.10 1.38
N HIS A 12 -30.54 29.04 1.80
CA HIS A 12 -30.92 27.64 1.52
C HIS A 12 -31.46 26.86 2.72
N ALA A 13 -31.31 27.37 3.94
CA ALA A 13 -31.77 26.72 5.16
C ALA A 13 -33.32 26.67 5.32
N GLY A 14 -34.09 27.17 4.36
CA GLY A 14 -35.56 27.28 4.44
C GLY A 14 -36.35 26.78 3.23
N SER A 15 -35.72 26.18 2.22
CA SER A 15 -36.48 25.61 1.10
C SER A 15 -36.89 24.17 1.43
N VAL A 16 -38.19 23.91 1.43
CA VAL A 16 -38.83 22.60 1.65
C VAL A 16 -38.39 21.51 0.65
N LEU A 17 -37.59 21.86 -0.37
CA LEU A 17 -37.13 20.98 -1.43
C LEU A 17 -35.67 20.51 -1.26
N PHE A 18 -34.96 20.95 -0.22
CA PHE A 18 -33.61 20.45 0.06
C PHE A 18 -33.66 19.10 0.82
N PRO A 19 -32.70 18.19 0.58
CA PRO A 19 -32.60 16.95 1.35
C PRO A 19 -32.37 17.24 2.83
N SER A 20 -33.10 16.54 3.69
CA SER A 20 -32.89 16.62 5.14
C SER A 20 -31.68 15.83 5.62
N ASP A 21 -31.21 14.85 4.86
CA ASP A 21 -30.14 13.91 5.21
C ASP A 21 -28.75 14.35 4.70
N THR A 22 -28.41 15.62 4.94
CA THR A 22 -27.10 16.17 4.53
C THR A 22 -25.93 15.55 5.32
N PHE A 23 -24.77 15.38 4.69
CA PHE A 23 -23.63 14.69 5.31
C PHE A 23 -22.82 15.55 6.30
N ALA A 24 -22.65 16.85 5.99
CA ALA A 24 -21.69 17.70 6.70
C ALA A 24 -21.93 17.79 8.21
N HIS A 25 -23.19 17.87 8.65
CA HIS A 25 -23.54 17.97 10.08
C HIS A 25 -23.38 16.64 10.84
N ARG A 26 -23.35 15.49 10.15
CA ARG A 26 -23.02 14.17 10.76
C ARG A 26 -21.52 13.91 10.78
N HIS A 27 -20.79 14.49 9.83
CA HIS A 27 -19.34 14.31 9.70
C HIS A 27 -18.52 15.28 10.56
N ILE A 28 -18.94 16.54 10.64
CA ILE A 28 -18.26 17.57 11.43
C ILE A 28 -18.79 17.50 12.87
N GLY A 29 -17.94 17.08 13.80
CA GLY A 29 -18.32 16.87 15.21
C GLY A 29 -18.75 18.14 15.97
N PRO A 30 -17.98 19.25 15.94
CA PRO A 30 -18.30 20.44 16.72
C PRO A 30 -19.63 21.09 16.31
N SER A 31 -20.49 21.33 17.30
CA SER A 31 -21.71 22.13 17.11
C SER A 31 -21.38 23.62 17.00
N PRO A 32 -22.32 24.48 16.55
CA PRO A 32 -22.12 25.93 16.55
C PRO A 32 -21.71 26.49 17.94
N ALA A 33 -22.29 25.96 19.01
CA ALA A 33 -21.95 26.37 20.37
C ALA A 33 -20.52 25.93 20.77
N ASP A 34 -20.09 24.74 20.35
CA ASP A 34 -18.71 24.27 20.57
C ASP A 34 -17.71 25.15 19.81
N ILE A 35 -18.04 25.51 18.56
CA ILE A 35 -17.21 26.40 17.73
C ILE A 35 -17.05 27.75 18.41
N ASP A 36 -18.13 28.36 18.91
CA ASP A 36 -18.07 29.65 19.60
C ASP A 36 -17.22 29.57 20.87
N ALA A 37 -17.37 28.51 21.67
CA ALA A 37 -16.56 28.29 22.86
C ALA A 37 -15.07 28.08 22.54
N MET A 38 -14.76 27.28 21.52
CA MET A 38 -13.38 27.05 21.06
C MET A 38 -12.73 28.31 20.52
N LEU A 39 -13.46 29.11 19.73
CA LEU A 39 -13.01 30.41 19.22
C LEU A 39 -12.69 31.38 20.37
N GLY A 40 -13.56 31.43 21.38
CA GLY A 40 -13.33 32.22 22.59
C GLY A 40 -12.06 31.79 23.34
N ALA A 41 -11.79 30.49 23.45
CA ALA A 41 -10.61 29.97 24.13
C ALA A 41 -9.28 30.36 23.45
N ILE A 42 -9.28 30.49 22.12
CA ILE A 42 -8.09 30.86 21.32
C ILE A 42 -8.04 32.35 20.97
N GLY A 43 -9.00 33.16 21.45
CA GLY A 43 -9.05 34.61 21.23
C GLY A 43 -9.45 35.03 19.81
N CYS A 44 -10.07 34.14 19.03
CA CYS A 44 -10.58 34.44 17.70
C CYS A 44 -12.07 34.81 17.75
N SER A 45 -12.50 35.79 16.96
CA SER A 45 -13.91 36.20 16.85
C SER A 45 -14.71 35.39 15.83
N SER A 46 -14.02 34.68 14.92
CA SER A 46 -14.65 33.86 13.89
C SER A 46 -13.70 32.83 13.29
N LEU A 47 -14.25 31.79 12.65
CA LEU A 47 -13.46 30.85 11.84
C LEU A 47 -12.68 31.55 10.72
N VAL A 48 -13.18 32.67 10.20
CA VAL A 48 -12.45 33.41 9.15
C VAL A 48 -11.22 34.09 9.69
N GLN A 49 -11.32 34.74 10.86
CA GLN A 49 -10.15 35.31 11.52
C GLN A 49 -9.10 34.22 11.80
N LEU A 50 -9.52 33.08 12.36
CA LEU A 50 -8.63 31.94 12.60
C LEU A 50 -7.91 31.50 11.31
N MET A 51 -8.63 31.40 10.20
CA MET A 51 -8.04 31.06 8.90
C MET A 51 -7.07 32.12 8.37
N ASP A 52 -7.39 33.41 8.53
CA ASP A 52 -6.56 34.54 8.07
C ASP A 52 -5.23 34.60 8.85
N GLU A 53 -5.26 34.25 10.14
CA GLU A 53 -4.08 34.22 11.00
C GLU A 53 -3.23 32.93 10.84
N THR A 54 -3.85 31.82 10.42
CA THR A 54 -3.16 30.51 10.31
C THR A 54 -2.58 30.25 8.92
N VAL A 55 -3.31 30.58 7.86
CA VAL A 55 -2.95 30.22 6.48
C VAL A 55 -2.41 31.46 5.74
N PRO A 56 -1.13 31.45 5.28
CA PRO A 56 -0.58 32.58 4.54
C PRO A 56 -1.44 32.95 3.31
N SER A 57 -1.80 34.23 3.21
CA SER A 57 -2.71 34.73 2.16
C SER A 57 -2.19 34.51 0.74
N ALA A 58 -0.86 34.39 0.57
CA ALA A 58 -0.21 34.16 -0.72
C ALA A 58 -0.56 32.80 -1.35
N ILE A 59 -0.82 31.77 -0.53
CA ILE A 59 -1.15 30.42 -1.01
C ILE A 59 -2.64 30.09 -0.91
N ARG A 60 -3.45 31.00 -0.36
CA ARG A 60 -4.88 30.77 -0.15
C ARG A 60 -5.65 30.91 -1.46
N LEU A 61 -6.53 29.94 -1.72
CA LEU A 61 -7.44 29.99 -2.85
C LEU A 61 -8.42 31.17 -2.70
N ARG A 62 -8.41 32.09 -3.67
CA ARG A 62 -9.23 33.32 -3.66
C ARG A 62 -10.65 33.15 -4.21
N ARG A 63 -10.99 31.93 -4.61
CA ARG A 63 -12.31 31.57 -5.13
C ARG A 63 -12.81 30.30 -4.43
N PRO A 64 -14.12 30.07 -4.39
CA PRO A 64 -14.63 28.76 -4.00
C PRO A 64 -14.07 27.63 -4.87
N LEU A 65 -14.07 26.42 -4.30
CA LEU A 65 -13.82 25.22 -5.09
C LEU A 65 -14.92 25.09 -6.15
N LYS A 66 -14.51 24.84 -7.40
CA LYS A 66 -15.45 24.58 -8.49
C LYS A 66 -15.78 23.09 -8.47
N ILE A 67 -16.72 22.73 -7.60
CA ILE A 67 -17.30 21.39 -7.53
C ILE A 67 -18.72 21.56 -8.02
N GLU A 68 -18.98 21.16 -9.26
CA GLU A 68 -20.31 21.21 -9.87
C GLU A 68 -21.00 19.87 -9.56
N PRO A 69 -21.93 19.82 -8.60
CA PRO A 69 -22.71 18.61 -8.41
C PRO A 69 -23.57 18.35 -9.65
N ASP A 70 -23.66 17.08 -10.10
CA ASP A 70 -24.49 16.64 -11.22
C ASP A 70 -25.94 17.17 -11.13
N ALA A 71 -26.45 17.38 -9.91
CA ALA A 71 -27.80 17.83 -9.62
C ALA A 71 -27.93 19.35 -9.34
N GLY A 72 -26.87 20.14 -9.55
CA GLY A 72 -26.86 21.58 -9.27
C GLY A 72 -26.91 21.97 -7.77
N ARG A 73 -26.99 20.97 -6.87
CA ARG A 73 -26.92 21.12 -5.41
C ARG A 73 -26.18 19.95 -4.77
N PRO A 74 -25.68 20.08 -3.52
CA PRO A 74 -25.21 18.93 -2.75
C PRO A 74 -26.29 17.84 -2.65
N LEU A 75 -25.89 16.59 -2.83
CA LEU A 75 -26.76 15.43 -2.68
C LEU A 75 -26.92 15.07 -1.19
N GLY A 76 -28.10 14.58 -0.82
CA GLY A 76 -28.31 13.89 0.46
C GLY A 76 -27.59 12.54 0.48
N GLU A 77 -27.34 11.97 1.66
CA GLU A 77 -26.66 10.67 1.78
C GLU A 77 -27.37 9.54 1.05
N SER A 78 -28.70 9.50 1.13
CA SER A 78 -29.51 8.49 0.44
C SER A 78 -29.39 8.62 -1.08
N GLU A 79 -29.42 9.86 -1.59
CA GLU A 79 -29.25 10.15 -3.01
C GLU A 79 -27.85 9.75 -3.51
N VAL A 80 -26.81 9.97 -2.71
CA VAL A 80 -25.44 9.54 -3.03
C VAL A 80 -25.36 8.01 -3.16
N LEU A 81 -25.98 7.26 -2.24
CA LEU A 81 -25.99 5.81 -2.30
C LEU A 81 -26.70 5.29 -3.56
N ASP A 82 -27.86 5.87 -3.90
CA ASP A 82 -28.60 5.46 -5.10
C ASP A 82 -27.84 5.82 -6.38
N ARG A 83 -27.17 6.98 -6.39
CA ARG A 83 -26.29 7.37 -7.49
C ARG A 83 -25.12 6.40 -7.67
N LEU A 84 -24.45 6.01 -6.58
CA LEU A 84 -23.36 5.05 -6.59
C LEU A 84 -23.83 3.67 -7.05
N LYS A 85 -25.00 3.20 -6.60
CA LYS A 85 -25.61 1.95 -7.08
C LYS A 85 -25.87 2.00 -8.59
N ALA A 86 -26.44 3.09 -9.11
CA ALA A 86 -26.69 3.26 -10.54
C ALA A 86 -25.38 3.26 -11.35
N MET A 87 -24.32 3.89 -10.83
CA MET A 87 -23.00 3.87 -11.46
C MET A 87 -22.38 2.46 -11.46
N ALA A 88 -22.44 1.77 -10.33
CA ALA A 88 -21.92 0.41 -10.15
C ALA A 88 -22.69 -0.61 -11.01
N GLY A 89 -23.99 -0.41 -11.22
CA GLY A 89 -24.84 -1.26 -12.08
C GLY A 89 -24.44 -1.26 -13.56
N ARG A 90 -23.54 -0.36 -13.99
CA ARG A 90 -22.95 -0.38 -15.34
C ARG A 90 -21.82 -1.41 -15.47
N ASN A 91 -21.27 -1.90 -14.37
CA ASN A 91 -20.21 -2.90 -14.39
C ASN A 91 -20.79 -4.28 -14.76
N LYS A 92 -20.07 -5.03 -15.60
CA LYS A 92 -20.43 -6.41 -15.96
C LYS A 92 -19.60 -7.37 -15.12
N VAL A 93 -20.22 -8.04 -14.16
CA VAL A 93 -19.57 -9.06 -13.33
C VAL A 93 -19.53 -10.37 -14.11
N LEU A 94 -18.35 -10.74 -14.60
CA LEU A 94 -18.11 -11.97 -15.36
C LEU A 94 -17.36 -12.99 -14.51
N LYS A 95 -17.51 -14.28 -14.87
CA LYS A 95 -16.58 -15.31 -14.40
C LYS A 95 -15.25 -15.12 -15.12
N SER A 96 -14.33 -14.39 -14.48
CA SER A 96 -13.02 -14.10 -15.04
C SER A 96 -12.06 -15.26 -14.80
N HIS A 97 -11.52 -15.82 -15.88
CA HIS A 97 -10.45 -16.82 -15.86
C HIS A 97 -9.15 -16.27 -16.46
N ILE A 98 -8.98 -14.94 -16.44
CA ILE A 98 -7.78 -14.25 -16.94
C ILE A 98 -6.55 -14.66 -16.12
N GLY A 99 -6.72 -14.84 -14.80
CA GLY A 99 -5.62 -15.12 -13.88
C GLY A 99 -4.76 -13.89 -13.66
N MET A 100 -3.45 -13.99 -13.93
CA MET A 100 -2.50 -12.88 -13.82
C MET A 100 -2.41 -12.26 -12.42
N GLY A 101 -2.36 -13.10 -11.39
CA GLY A 101 -2.24 -12.67 -9.98
C GLY A 101 -3.57 -12.42 -9.27
N TYR A 102 -4.68 -12.32 -10.01
CA TYR A 102 -6.01 -12.12 -9.45
C TYR A 102 -6.92 -13.32 -9.75
N PHE A 103 -7.39 -13.97 -8.69
CA PHE A 103 -8.23 -15.16 -8.77
C PHE A 103 -9.50 -14.95 -7.96
N GLY A 104 -10.64 -15.35 -8.53
CA GLY A 104 -11.91 -15.29 -7.81
C GLY A 104 -11.87 -16.17 -6.56
N THR A 105 -12.39 -15.66 -5.44
CA THR A 105 -12.48 -16.38 -4.17
C THR A 105 -13.85 -16.18 -3.55
N ILE A 106 -14.23 -17.11 -2.66
CA ILE A 106 -15.42 -16.95 -1.82
C ILE A 106 -14.95 -16.37 -0.50
N THR A 107 -15.21 -15.08 -0.27
CA THR A 107 -15.01 -14.46 1.04
C THR A 107 -16.03 -15.05 2.02
N PRO A 108 -15.63 -15.73 3.11
CA PRO A 108 -16.58 -16.26 4.07
C PRO A 108 -17.46 -15.15 4.64
N GLY A 109 -18.79 -15.35 4.65
CA GLY A 109 -19.74 -14.32 5.07
C GLY A 109 -19.51 -13.81 6.49
N VAL A 110 -19.01 -14.67 7.39
CA VAL A 110 -18.64 -14.29 8.75
C VAL A 110 -17.47 -13.30 8.80
N ILE A 111 -16.49 -13.42 7.89
CA ILE A 111 -15.35 -12.50 7.78
C ILE A 111 -15.81 -11.18 7.16
N LEU A 112 -16.58 -11.25 6.07
CA LEU A 112 -17.14 -10.06 5.42
C LEU A 112 -17.92 -9.21 6.43
N ARG A 113 -18.86 -9.83 7.16
CA ARG A 113 -19.76 -9.11 8.06
C ARG A 113 -19.09 -8.61 9.34
N ASN A 114 -18.24 -9.43 9.97
CA ASN A 114 -17.74 -9.14 11.32
C ASN A 114 -16.35 -8.48 11.35
N ILE A 115 -15.64 -8.47 10.21
CA ILE A 115 -14.33 -7.83 10.07
C ILE A 115 -14.41 -6.69 9.06
N LEU A 116 -14.69 -6.98 7.78
CA LEU A 116 -14.60 -5.97 6.71
C LEU A 116 -15.67 -4.87 6.84
N GLU A 117 -16.89 -5.22 7.23
CA GLU A 117 -18.00 -4.27 7.43
C GLU A 117 -18.12 -3.76 8.88
N ASN A 118 -17.17 -4.09 9.75
CA ASN A 118 -17.21 -3.72 11.16
C ASN A 118 -16.26 -2.55 11.46
N PRO A 119 -16.77 -1.36 11.86
CA PRO A 119 -15.92 -0.21 12.18
C PRO A 119 -14.94 -0.48 13.33
N GLY A 120 -15.25 -1.44 14.21
CA GLY A 120 -14.33 -1.88 15.26
C GLY A 120 -13.07 -2.58 14.76
N TRP A 121 -12.94 -2.86 13.46
CA TRP A 121 -11.74 -3.43 12.84
C TRP A 121 -11.05 -2.50 11.83
N TYR A 122 -11.79 -1.61 11.15
CA TYR A 122 -11.24 -0.77 10.08
C TYR A 122 -11.03 0.71 10.44
N THR A 123 -11.50 1.18 11.61
CA THR A 123 -11.34 2.59 12.01
C THR A 123 -10.04 2.85 12.76
N GLN A 124 -9.43 1.82 13.36
CA GLN A 124 -8.14 1.96 14.04
C GLN A 124 -6.99 2.05 13.04
N TYR A 125 -5.93 2.75 13.44
CA TYR A 125 -4.71 2.88 12.64
C TYR A 125 -3.61 1.92 13.12
N THR A 126 -2.39 2.13 12.61
CA THR A 126 -1.19 1.36 12.96
C THR A 126 -1.09 1.10 14.47
N PRO A 127 -0.78 -0.14 14.89
CA PRO A 127 -0.66 -0.53 16.30
C PRO A 127 0.59 0.01 16.99
N TYR A 128 0.75 1.33 17.05
CA TYR A 128 1.84 1.97 17.80
C TYR A 128 1.73 1.73 19.31
N GLN A 129 0.51 1.68 19.85
CA GLN A 129 0.23 1.38 21.26
C GLN A 129 -0.20 -0.09 21.38
N ALA A 130 0.75 -0.97 21.70
CA ALA A 130 0.53 -2.42 21.65
C ALA A 130 -0.51 -2.90 22.66
N GLU A 131 -0.57 -2.31 23.85
CA GLU A 131 -1.40 -2.72 24.99
C GLU A 131 -2.89 -2.67 24.65
N ILE A 132 -3.29 -1.69 23.84
CA ILE A 132 -4.68 -1.48 23.38
C ILE A 132 -4.92 -2.00 21.97
N SER A 133 -3.97 -2.78 21.42
CA SER A 133 -3.97 -3.21 20.02
C SER A 133 -3.76 -4.71 19.84
N GLN A 134 -3.78 -5.49 20.92
CA GLN A 134 -3.45 -6.91 20.92
C GLN A 134 -4.26 -7.73 19.91
N GLY A 135 -5.58 -7.48 19.77
CA GLY A 135 -6.42 -8.24 18.84
C GLY A 135 -5.96 -8.20 17.38
N ARG A 136 -5.57 -7.02 16.86
CA ARG A 136 -5.06 -6.91 15.48
C ARG A 136 -3.60 -7.35 15.35
N LEU A 137 -2.79 -7.16 16.40
CA LEU A 137 -1.42 -7.67 16.43
C LEU A 137 -1.39 -9.21 16.36
N GLU A 138 -2.27 -9.87 17.08
CA GLU A 138 -2.44 -11.33 17.02
C GLU A 138 -2.90 -11.78 15.62
N ALA A 139 -3.87 -11.08 15.01
CA ALA A 139 -4.28 -11.38 13.64
C ALA A 139 -3.14 -11.22 12.62
N LEU A 140 -2.29 -10.20 12.77
CA LEU A 140 -1.09 -10.02 11.94
C LEU A 140 -0.02 -11.09 12.19
N LEU A 141 0.13 -11.55 13.44
CA LEU A 141 1.01 -12.68 13.76
C LEU A 141 0.50 -13.96 13.10
N ASN A 142 -0.80 -14.23 13.15
CA ASN A 142 -1.42 -15.36 12.45
C ASN A 142 -1.18 -15.29 10.94
N PHE A 143 -1.25 -14.09 10.34
CA PHE A 143 -0.89 -13.88 8.93
C PHE A 143 0.59 -14.23 8.66
N GLN A 144 1.51 -13.76 9.51
CA GLN A 144 2.94 -14.08 9.38
C GLN A 144 3.20 -15.58 9.49
N THR A 145 2.63 -16.24 10.50
CA THR A 145 2.75 -17.68 10.69
C THR A 145 2.20 -18.44 9.48
N MET A 146 1.01 -18.08 8.99
CA MET A 146 0.43 -18.69 7.79
C MET A 146 1.35 -18.56 6.57
N VAL A 147 1.93 -17.38 6.34
CA VAL A 147 2.87 -17.16 5.21
C VAL A 147 4.14 -17.99 5.40
N SER A 148 4.72 -18.00 6.60
CA SER A 148 5.89 -18.81 6.91
C SER A 148 5.64 -20.31 6.70
N ASP A 149 4.51 -20.84 7.20
CA ASP A 149 4.15 -22.25 7.05
C ASP A 149 3.93 -22.64 5.58
N LEU A 150 3.29 -21.77 4.78
CA LEU A 150 3.02 -22.03 3.36
C LEU A 150 4.27 -21.91 2.47
N THR A 151 5.18 -21.00 2.81
CA THR A 151 6.40 -20.75 2.01
C THR A 151 7.58 -21.61 2.47
N GLY A 152 7.56 -22.10 3.70
CA GLY A 152 8.69 -22.77 4.35
C GLY A 152 9.81 -21.82 4.75
N LEU A 153 9.58 -20.50 4.73
CA LEU A 153 10.55 -19.48 5.14
C LEU A 153 10.41 -19.16 6.64
N PRO A 154 11.52 -18.90 7.35
CA PRO A 154 11.51 -18.76 8.80
C PRO A 154 10.80 -17.51 9.31
N LEU A 155 10.69 -16.46 8.49
CA LEU A 155 10.07 -15.18 8.86
C LEU A 155 9.24 -14.64 7.71
N ALA A 156 8.17 -13.93 8.06
CA ALA A 156 7.35 -13.16 7.14
C ALA A 156 7.06 -11.77 7.73
N GLY A 157 6.89 -10.78 6.85
CA GLY A 157 6.43 -9.44 7.24
C GLY A 157 4.91 -9.39 7.47
N ALA A 158 4.43 -8.29 8.04
CA ALA A 158 3.00 -8.02 8.22
C ALA A 158 2.36 -7.39 6.96
N SER A 159 2.55 -8.03 5.80
CA SER A 159 2.14 -7.59 4.44
C SER A 159 3.02 -6.52 3.76
N LEU A 160 2.88 -6.43 2.44
CA LEU A 160 3.33 -5.35 1.55
C LEU A 160 2.15 -4.94 0.64
N LEU A 161 2.33 -3.95 -0.23
CA LEU A 161 1.24 -3.37 -1.02
C LEU A 161 0.64 -4.35 -2.03
N ASP A 162 1.47 -5.00 -2.85
CA ASP A 162 1.06 -5.98 -3.85
C ASP A 162 2.24 -6.90 -4.25
N GLU A 163 1.98 -7.88 -5.14
CA GLU A 163 2.99 -8.85 -5.60
C GLU A 163 4.18 -8.17 -6.31
N GLY A 164 3.92 -7.17 -7.15
CA GLY A 164 4.96 -6.52 -7.96
C GLY A 164 5.92 -5.69 -7.10
N THR A 165 5.37 -4.91 -6.18
CA THR A 165 6.14 -4.13 -5.21
C THR A 165 6.87 -5.03 -4.21
N ALA A 166 6.27 -6.15 -3.79
CA ALA A 166 6.96 -7.14 -2.96
C ALA A 166 8.18 -7.77 -3.67
N ALA A 167 8.07 -8.06 -4.97
CA ALA A 167 9.20 -8.53 -5.75
C ALA A 167 10.30 -7.47 -5.87
N ALA A 168 9.94 -6.19 -6.05
CA ALA A 168 10.90 -5.10 -6.09
C ALA A 168 11.64 -4.93 -4.74
N GLU A 169 10.93 -5.04 -3.61
CA GLU A 169 11.54 -5.02 -2.27
C GLU A 169 12.51 -6.20 -2.06
N ALA A 170 12.20 -7.38 -2.61
CA ALA A 170 13.14 -8.51 -2.60
C ALA A 170 14.43 -8.18 -3.37
N MET A 171 14.33 -7.54 -4.54
CA MET A 171 15.51 -7.07 -5.29
C MET A 171 16.34 -6.08 -4.47
N ALA A 172 15.68 -5.08 -3.87
CA ALA A 172 16.34 -4.07 -3.04
C ALA A 172 17.04 -4.69 -1.83
N MET A 173 16.40 -5.66 -1.16
CA MET A 173 16.97 -6.39 -0.04
C MET A 173 18.24 -7.16 -0.42
N CYS A 174 18.23 -7.87 -1.55
CA CYS A 174 19.41 -8.57 -2.06
C CYS A 174 20.54 -7.60 -2.43
N HIS A 175 20.22 -6.53 -3.16
CA HIS A 175 21.20 -5.50 -3.51
C HIS A 175 21.88 -4.92 -2.26
N ASN A 176 21.10 -4.57 -1.24
CA ASN A 176 21.63 -4.04 0.03
C ASN A 176 22.49 -5.05 0.78
N HIS A 177 22.14 -6.33 0.74
CA HIS A 177 22.91 -7.41 1.36
C HIS A 177 24.28 -7.60 0.66
N ASP A 178 24.32 -7.56 -0.68
CA ASP A 178 25.55 -7.71 -1.44
C ASP A 178 26.48 -6.50 -1.27
N ASP A 179 25.92 -5.30 -1.22
CA ASP A 179 26.68 -4.08 -0.93
C ASP A 179 27.28 -4.05 0.48
N ALA A 180 26.58 -4.63 1.47
CA ALA A 180 27.13 -4.81 2.81
C ALA A 180 28.32 -5.79 2.78
N ARG A 181 28.22 -6.91 2.06
CA ARG A 181 29.32 -7.87 1.87
C ARG A 181 30.54 -7.24 1.18
N ARG A 182 30.32 -6.44 0.12
CA ARG A 182 31.40 -5.76 -0.63
C ARG A 182 32.16 -4.74 0.22
N ARG A 183 31.49 -4.04 1.15
CA ARG A 183 32.12 -3.08 2.08
C ARG A 183 33.07 -3.73 3.11
N HIS A 184 32.91 -5.02 3.40
CA HIS A 184 33.74 -5.76 4.36
C HIS A 184 34.91 -6.54 3.72
N ARG A 185 35.11 -6.43 2.39
CA ARG A 185 36.26 -7.03 1.70
C ARG A 185 37.45 -6.06 1.73
N PRO A 186 38.69 -6.52 1.99
CA PRO A 186 39.88 -5.67 1.83
C PRO A 186 39.94 -5.11 0.40
N LEU A 187 40.32 -3.84 0.27
CA LEU A 187 40.40 -3.08 -0.98
C LEU A 187 41.47 -3.64 -1.94
N GLU A 188 41.22 -4.79 -2.55
CA GLU A 188 41.91 -5.20 -3.77
C GLU A 188 40.86 -5.37 -4.87
N ARG A 189 40.91 -4.44 -5.85
CA ARG A 189 39.96 -4.22 -6.96
C ARG A 189 38.66 -3.49 -6.62
N ARG A 190 38.74 -2.16 -6.70
CA ARG A 190 37.62 -1.34 -7.18
C ARG A 190 37.64 -1.36 -8.71
N GLU A 191 36.97 -2.33 -9.30
CA GLU A 191 36.42 -2.13 -10.65
C GLU A 191 35.05 -1.46 -10.45
N LEU A 192 34.95 -0.19 -10.86
CA LEU A 192 33.68 0.54 -10.90
C LEU A 192 32.79 -0.19 -11.92
N PHE A 193 31.81 -0.95 -11.44
CA PHE A 193 30.66 -1.26 -12.29
C PHE A 193 29.81 0.00 -12.38
N GLU A 194 29.69 0.51 -13.61
CA GLU A 194 28.79 1.60 -13.93
C GLU A 194 27.38 1.24 -13.45
N ARG A 195 26.81 2.19 -12.71
CA ARG A 195 25.45 2.23 -12.20
C ARG A 195 24.50 1.71 -13.28
N THR A 196 24.11 0.45 -13.18
CA THR A 196 23.02 -0.07 -13.99
C THR A 196 21.79 0.60 -13.40
N ASP A 197 21.41 1.74 -13.99
CA ASP A 197 20.10 2.35 -13.82
C ASP A 197 19.09 1.34 -14.37
N ALA A 198 18.81 0.31 -13.57
CA ALA A 198 17.61 -0.49 -13.73
C ALA A 198 16.47 0.45 -13.36
N ASP A 199 15.97 1.18 -14.36
CA ASP A 199 14.63 1.71 -14.37
C ASP A 199 13.71 0.53 -14.03
N ILE A 200 13.38 0.37 -12.75
CA ILE A 200 12.36 -0.57 -12.27
C ILE A 200 11.03 0.04 -12.70
N MET A 201 10.74 -0.09 -13.99
CA MET A 201 9.43 0.11 -14.55
C MET A 201 8.55 -1.01 -14.00
N ILE A 202 7.92 -0.76 -12.85
CA ILE A 202 6.77 -1.54 -12.37
C ILE A 202 5.60 -1.18 -13.28
N GLU A 203 5.66 -1.64 -14.52
CA GLU A 203 4.48 -1.71 -15.37
C GLU A 203 3.56 -2.76 -14.74
N PRO A 204 2.37 -2.37 -14.27
CA PRO A 204 1.40 -3.35 -13.84
C PRO A 204 1.11 -4.19 -15.09
N VAL A 205 1.07 -5.51 -14.95
CA VAL A 205 0.82 -6.46 -16.04
C VAL A 205 2.07 -6.74 -16.89
N HIS A 206 2.62 -7.97 -16.78
CA HIS A 206 3.59 -8.67 -17.67
C HIS A 206 4.87 -9.23 -17.00
N PHE A 207 4.75 -9.78 -15.79
CA PHE A 207 5.82 -10.59 -15.17
C PHE A 207 6.28 -11.80 -16.03
N GLY A 208 5.49 -12.23 -17.03
CA GLY A 208 5.84 -13.36 -17.91
C GLY A 208 6.80 -13.06 -19.08
N ARG A 209 7.02 -11.79 -19.44
CA ARG A 209 7.94 -11.40 -20.54
C ARG A 209 9.22 -10.74 -20.02
N ILE A 210 9.11 -9.83 -19.06
CA ILE A 210 10.26 -9.12 -18.48
C ILE A 210 11.20 -10.09 -17.77
N ALA A 211 10.66 -11.07 -17.03
CA ALA A 211 11.46 -12.12 -16.39
C ALA A 211 12.18 -13.06 -17.39
N ARG A 212 11.85 -13.04 -18.69
CA ARG A 212 12.52 -13.88 -19.70
C ARG A 212 13.66 -13.16 -20.40
N ASP A 213 13.45 -11.88 -20.73
CA ASP A 213 14.46 -11.06 -21.39
C ASP A 213 15.51 -10.57 -20.39
N ALA A 214 15.12 -10.26 -19.15
CA ALA A 214 16.06 -10.01 -18.05
C ALA A 214 16.87 -11.28 -17.72
N LEU A 215 16.22 -12.46 -17.64
CA LEU A 215 16.92 -13.73 -17.42
C LEU A 215 17.90 -14.05 -18.56
N ARG A 216 17.57 -13.75 -19.81
CA ARG A 216 18.47 -14.04 -20.95
C ARG A 216 19.64 -13.05 -21.07
N ALA A 217 19.45 -11.81 -20.65
CA ALA A 217 20.51 -10.80 -20.61
C ALA A 217 21.39 -10.89 -19.34
N HIS A 218 20.88 -11.44 -18.23
CA HIS A 218 21.60 -11.53 -16.95
C HIS A 218 22.26 -12.90 -16.67
N LEU A 219 21.92 -13.96 -17.40
CA LEU A 219 22.61 -15.26 -17.26
C LEU A 219 24.06 -15.26 -17.76
N GLU A 220 24.53 -14.15 -18.35
CA GLU A 220 25.94 -13.95 -18.71
C GLU A 220 26.73 -13.17 -17.64
N ASP A 221 26.06 -12.60 -16.63
CA ASP A 221 26.68 -11.83 -15.56
C ASP A 221 26.76 -12.65 -14.26
N LYS A 222 27.93 -12.64 -13.62
CA LYS A 222 28.33 -13.63 -12.60
C LYS A 222 27.72 -13.39 -11.21
N ASP A 223 27.06 -12.25 -11.02
CA ASP A 223 26.52 -11.76 -9.73
C ASP A 223 24.98 -11.55 -9.74
N ALA A 224 24.25 -12.06 -10.74
CA ALA A 224 22.85 -11.67 -10.93
C ALA A 224 21.83 -12.42 -10.04
N LEU A 225 21.09 -11.66 -9.22
CA LEU A 225 19.90 -12.12 -8.49
C LEU A 225 18.80 -12.60 -9.46
N THR A 226 18.23 -13.78 -9.20
CA THR A 226 17.11 -14.32 -9.99
C THR A 226 15.83 -14.41 -9.16
N ILE A 227 14.78 -13.67 -9.56
CA ILE A 227 13.43 -13.84 -9.02
C ILE A 227 12.63 -14.80 -9.90
N LEU A 228 12.17 -15.91 -9.32
CA LEU A 228 11.39 -16.93 -10.01
C LEU A 228 9.94 -16.95 -9.53
N GLY A 229 9.00 -16.80 -10.46
CA GLY A 229 7.59 -17.08 -10.22
C GLY A 229 7.30 -18.58 -10.38
N ARG A 230 6.86 -19.24 -9.30
CA ARG A 230 6.66 -20.71 -9.23
C ARG A 230 5.43 -21.20 -10.02
N ALA A 231 4.49 -20.30 -10.32
CA ALA A 231 3.32 -20.58 -11.16
C ALA A 231 3.43 -19.81 -12.49
N ARG A 232 4.01 -20.45 -13.53
CA ARG A 232 4.03 -19.85 -14.87
C ARG A 232 2.67 -20.04 -15.52
N LEU A 233 2.15 -18.96 -16.12
CA LEU A 233 0.86 -18.92 -16.83
C LEU A 233 0.67 -20.00 -17.91
N HIS A 234 1.74 -20.63 -18.43
CA HIS A 234 1.70 -21.53 -19.60
C HIS A 234 2.63 -22.77 -19.51
N ASN A 235 3.21 -23.10 -18.35
CA ASN A 235 4.13 -24.24 -18.23
C ASN A 235 3.87 -25.02 -16.93
N PRO A 236 4.00 -26.37 -16.92
CA PRO A 236 3.86 -27.14 -15.70
C PRO A 236 4.92 -26.72 -14.65
N PRO A 237 4.65 -26.96 -13.35
CA PRO A 237 5.61 -26.69 -12.29
C PRO A 237 6.92 -27.42 -12.59
N ARG A 238 8.04 -26.70 -12.52
CA ARG A 238 9.39 -27.27 -12.69
C ARG A 238 10.04 -27.49 -11.33
N HIS A 239 10.94 -28.47 -11.25
CA HIS A 239 11.85 -28.61 -10.12
C HIS A 239 12.95 -27.54 -10.21
N GLU A 240 12.95 -26.60 -9.27
CA GLU A 240 13.86 -25.44 -9.25
C GLU A 240 15.14 -25.68 -8.44
N HIS A 241 15.33 -26.89 -7.88
CA HIS A 241 16.47 -27.24 -7.04
C HIS A 241 17.81 -26.90 -7.71
N GLY A 242 17.95 -27.24 -9.00
CA GLY A 242 19.17 -26.93 -9.75
C GLY A 242 19.39 -25.45 -10.04
N ALA A 243 18.34 -24.61 -10.06
CA ALA A 243 18.49 -23.16 -10.23
C ALA A 243 18.91 -22.50 -8.91
N HIS A 244 18.30 -22.93 -7.79
CA HIS A 244 18.66 -22.49 -6.46
C HIS A 244 20.11 -22.89 -6.10
N GLU A 245 20.49 -24.14 -6.35
CA GLU A 245 21.86 -24.60 -6.12
C GLU A 245 22.89 -23.87 -6.99
N ARG A 246 22.55 -23.50 -8.23
CA ARG A 246 23.47 -22.69 -9.06
C ARG A 246 23.64 -21.28 -8.51
N GLY A 247 22.56 -20.65 -8.04
CA GLY A 247 22.65 -19.35 -7.34
C GLY A 247 23.57 -19.44 -6.11
N ASN A 248 23.40 -20.47 -5.28
CA ASN A 248 24.21 -20.63 -4.06
C ASN A 248 25.66 -21.08 -4.32
N ARG A 249 25.93 -21.95 -5.31
CA ARG A 249 27.30 -22.43 -5.57
C ARG A 249 28.24 -21.33 -6.06
N HIS A 250 27.71 -20.32 -6.75
CA HIS A 250 28.51 -19.18 -7.17
C HIS A 250 28.93 -18.27 -5.99
N ASP A 251 28.22 -18.32 -4.86
CA ASP A 251 28.64 -17.67 -3.61
C ASP A 251 29.81 -18.40 -2.92
N ASP A 252 29.85 -19.74 -2.99
CA ASP A 252 30.88 -20.57 -2.33
C ASP A 252 32.24 -20.60 -3.05
N ASP A 253 32.26 -20.41 -4.38
CA ASP A 253 33.51 -20.39 -5.17
C ASP A 253 34.41 -19.17 -4.83
N GLY A 254 33.92 -18.21 -4.05
CA GLY A 254 34.70 -17.11 -3.47
C GLY A 254 35.44 -17.43 -2.16
N GLN A 255 35.27 -18.62 -1.59
CA GLN A 255 35.86 -19.05 -0.31
C GLN A 255 36.94 -20.16 -0.43
N ALA A 256 37.50 -20.40 -1.61
CA ALA A 256 38.61 -21.34 -1.76
C ALA A 256 39.96 -20.71 -1.36
N GLY A 257 40.34 -20.86 -0.09
CA GLY A 257 41.69 -20.52 0.38
C GLY A 257 41.86 -20.56 1.90
N GLY A 258 41.94 -21.76 2.48
CA GLY A 258 42.31 -21.92 3.88
C GLY A 258 42.20 -23.35 4.36
N ASP A 259 43.29 -24.11 4.24
CA ASP A 259 43.45 -25.40 4.90
C ASP A 259 43.19 -25.26 6.41
N ILE A 260 42.16 -25.94 6.92
CA ILE A 260 42.05 -26.23 8.35
C ILE A 260 42.23 -27.74 8.53
N VAL A 261 43.44 -28.06 8.94
CA VAL A 261 43.87 -29.36 9.48
C VAL A 261 42.88 -29.82 10.55
N ARG A 262 42.31 -31.02 10.36
CA ARG A 262 41.55 -31.74 11.38
C ARG A 262 42.48 -32.11 12.55
N PRO A 263 42.17 -31.80 13.82
CA PRO A 263 42.76 -32.54 14.92
C PRO A 263 41.96 -33.82 15.13
N ALA A 264 42.65 -34.95 14.99
CA ALA A 264 42.21 -36.22 15.55
C ALA A 264 42.20 -36.12 17.07
N PHE A 265 41.12 -36.58 17.70
CA PHE A 265 41.18 -37.11 19.06
C PHE A 265 40.35 -38.39 19.14
N SER A 266 40.91 -39.29 19.93
CA SER A 266 40.64 -40.72 20.10
C SER A 266 39.26 -41.06 20.65
#